data_AF-A0A1B0AYY9-F1
#
_entry.id   AF-A0A1B0AYY9-F1
#
_cell.length_a   1.000
_cell.length_b   1.000
_cell.length_c   1.000
_cell.angle_alpha   90.00
_cell.angle_beta   90.00
_cell.angle_gamma   90.00
#
_symmetry.space_group_name_H-M   'P 1'
#
loop_
_entity.id
_entity.type
_entity.pdbx_description
1 polymer ?
#
loop_
_entity_poly.entity_id
_entity_poly.type
_entity_poly.pdbx_seq_one_letter_code
_entity_poly.pdbx_strand_id
1 'polypeptide(L)'
;MDCDAVRLLNAESREQLLKVRNEELANVRKLQVIVQHLKSMNCKEIPLPDHEQVEKAQKLLKIANHLHLNDKKDEYVLDIGAMCAVNLSYSERGATRRQLIKDIQEKLSPIRDFGQKLRSELPELLNEKLDPRFLIIELEKRRRSNLEKIVEFRQRKCHLLKMAADLKMGPYLGNELELLLMRANRDLLKAKVLHSYFINELLTRSEHSLKSIQEVEGYINDTLRQVEGNVI
;
A
#
# COMPACT_ATOMS: atom_id res chain seq x y z
N MET A 1 6.80 5.35 8.03
CA MET A 1 6.71 4.99 9.45
C MET A 1 6.31 3.52 9.45
N ASP A 2 7.31 2.66 9.35
CA ASP A 2 7.09 1.23 9.57
C ASP A 2 6.67 1.10 11.03
N CYS A 3 5.42 0.71 11.25
CA CYS A 3 4.86 0.60 12.57
C CYS A 3 5.60 -0.54 13.28
N ASP A 4 6.45 -0.22 14.27
CA ASP A 4 7.22 -1.20 15.05
C ASP A 4 6.31 -2.26 15.73
N ALA A 5 5.00 -2.00 15.82
CA ALA A 5 3.99 -2.98 16.21
C ALA A 5 3.86 -4.19 15.26
N VAL A 6 4.21 -4.04 13.97
CA VAL A 6 4.09 -5.12 12.97
C VAL A 6 5.24 -6.13 13.05
N ARG A 7 6.39 -5.73 13.64
CA ARG A 7 7.56 -6.62 13.82
C ARG A 7 7.47 -7.51 15.07
N LEU A 8 6.54 -7.23 15.99
CA LEU A 8 6.33 -7.98 17.24
C LEU A 8 5.22 -9.05 17.17
N LEU A 9 4.56 -9.19 16.02
CA LEU A 9 3.48 -10.16 15.84
C LEU A 9 4.06 -11.49 15.33
N ASN A 10 3.83 -12.56 16.08
CA ASN A 10 4.12 -13.95 15.66
C ASN A 10 3.52 -14.22 14.27
N ALA A 11 4.19 -15.05 13.45
CA ALA A 11 3.76 -15.33 12.07
C ALA A 11 2.28 -15.77 11.98
N GLU A 12 1.80 -16.56 12.94
CA GLU A 12 0.41 -17.00 13.04
C GLU A 12 -0.56 -15.84 13.31
N SER A 13 -0.20 -14.90 14.20
CA SER A 13 -1.03 -13.72 14.49
C SER A 13 -1.12 -12.78 13.28
N ARG A 14 -0.06 -12.71 12.47
CA ARG A 14 -0.05 -11.95 11.22
C ARG A 14 -0.95 -12.60 10.17
N GLU A 15 -0.94 -13.92 10.04
CA GLU A 15 -1.86 -14.63 9.14
C GLU A 15 -3.32 -14.48 9.55
N GLN A 16 -3.63 -14.52 10.85
CA GLN A 16 -4.98 -14.29 11.35
C GLN A 16 -5.47 -12.86 11.03
N LEU A 17 -4.62 -11.85 11.24
CA LEU A 17 -4.95 -10.46 10.88
C LEU A 17 -5.16 -10.29 9.36
N LEU A 18 -4.38 -11.00 8.54
CA LEU A 18 -4.57 -10.99 7.09
C LEU A 18 -5.89 -11.66 6.68
N LYS A 19 -6.29 -12.77 7.33
CA LYS A 19 -7.57 -13.43 7.09
C LYS A 19 -8.74 -12.50 7.46
N VAL A 20 -8.73 -11.93 8.66
CA VAL A 20 -9.73 -10.95 9.11
C VAL A 20 -9.80 -9.76 8.15
N ARG A 21 -8.66 -9.19 7.77
CA ARG A 21 -8.61 -8.09 6.80
C ARG A 21 -9.20 -8.47 5.45
N ASN A 22 -8.98 -9.69 4.97
CA ASN A 22 -9.54 -10.16 3.70
C ASN A 22 -11.05 -10.43 3.78
N GLU A 23 -11.53 -10.94 4.90
CA GLU A 23 -12.96 -11.11 5.19
C GLU A 23 -13.67 -9.75 5.25
N GLU A 24 -13.09 -8.77 5.95
CA GLU A 24 -13.60 -7.40 5.98
C GLU A 24 -13.61 -6.76 4.60
N LEU A 25 -12.55 -6.95 3.80
CA LEU A 25 -12.53 -6.49 2.41
C LEU A 25 -13.61 -7.15 1.56
N ALA A 26 -13.92 -8.42 1.79
CA ALA A 26 -15.02 -9.11 1.12
C ALA A 26 -16.37 -8.52 1.52
N ASN A 27 -16.57 -8.19 2.80
CA ASN A 27 -17.80 -7.55 3.30
C ASN A 27 -17.97 -6.15 2.72
N VAL A 28 -16.91 -5.34 2.69
CA VAL A 28 -16.93 -4.00 2.07
C VAL A 28 -17.27 -4.08 0.59
N ARG A 29 -16.73 -5.04 -0.15
CA ARG A 29 -17.07 -5.25 -1.58
C ARG A 29 -18.54 -5.63 -1.77
N LYS A 30 -19.09 -6.52 -0.93
CA LYS A 30 -20.52 -6.88 -0.96
C LYS A 30 -21.41 -5.64 -0.71
N LEU A 31 -21.08 -4.85 0.31
CA LEU A 31 -21.80 -3.62 0.61
C LEU A 31 -21.70 -2.60 -0.53
N GLN A 32 -20.54 -2.50 -1.19
CA GLN A 32 -20.35 -1.64 -2.35
C GLN A 32 -21.25 -2.03 -3.53
N VAL A 33 -21.41 -3.33 -3.79
CA VAL A 33 -22.34 -3.85 -4.82
C VAL A 33 -23.79 -3.53 -4.45
N ILE A 34 -24.17 -3.71 -3.19
CA ILE A 34 -25.52 -3.36 -2.70
C ILE A 34 -25.79 -1.86 -2.89
N VAL A 35 -24.85 -1.00 -2.51
CA VAL A 35 -24.96 0.46 -2.69
C VAL A 35 -25.06 0.84 -4.17
N GLN A 36 -24.28 0.21 -5.04
CA GLN A 36 -24.39 0.44 -6.50
C GLN A 36 -25.77 0.05 -7.02
N HIS A 37 -26.33 -1.08 -6.59
CA HIS A 37 -27.68 -1.47 -6.95
C HIS A 37 -28.73 -0.50 -6.40
N LEU A 38 -28.61 -0.07 -5.14
CA LEU A 38 -29.50 0.92 -4.53
C LEU A 38 -29.44 2.29 -5.24
N LYS A 39 -28.26 2.70 -5.75
CA LYS A 39 -28.12 3.90 -6.59
C LYS A 39 -28.83 3.74 -7.93
N SER A 40 -28.72 2.57 -8.56
CA SER A 40 -29.38 2.27 -9.84
C SER A 40 -30.89 2.07 -9.70
N MET A 41 -31.38 1.75 -8.49
CA MET A 41 -32.80 1.68 -8.20
C MET A 41 -33.34 3.11 -8.09
N ASN A 42 -33.97 3.59 -9.16
CA ASN A 42 -34.73 4.83 -9.16
C ASN A 42 -35.98 4.69 -8.26
N CYS A 43 -35.82 4.76 -6.93
CA CYS A 43 -36.95 4.83 -6.00
C CYS A 43 -37.76 6.15 -6.14
N LYS A 44 -37.30 7.09 -6.97
CA LYS A 44 -38.08 8.26 -7.41
C LYS A 44 -39.14 7.89 -8.46
N GLU A 45 -38.92 6.83 -9.21
CA GLU A 45 -39.74 6.36 -10.32
C GLU A 45 -40.37 5.00 -10.04
N ILE A 46 -40.57 4.62 -8.77
CA ILE A 46 -41.70 3.73 -8.50
C ILE A 46 -42.89 4.68 -8.59
N PRO A 47 -43.58 4.78 -9.75
CA PRO A 47 -44.66 5.71 -9.89
C PRO A 47 -45.72 5.14 -8.97
N LEU A 48 -45.89 5.74 -7.78
CA LEU A 48 -47.17 5.61 -7.11
C LEU A 48 -48.20 6.01 -8.17
N PRO A 49 -49.27 5.23 -8.37
CA PRO A 49 -50.19 5.51 -9.44
C PRO A 49 -50.80 6.89 -9.22
N ASP A 50 -50.29 7.91 -9.91
CA ASP A 50 -50.88 9.24 -9.90
C ASP A 50 -52.31 9.07 -10.44
N HIS A 51 -53.27 9.80 -9.88
CA HIS A 51 -54.65 9.74 -10.34
C HIS A 51 -54.75 9.85 -11.87
N GLU A 52 -53.92 10.71 -12.48
CA GLU A 52 -53.80 10.86 -13.93
C GLU A 52 -53.21 9.64 -14.66
N GLN A 53 -52.20 8.96 -14.09
CA GLN A 53 -51.63 7.76 -14.69
C GLN A 53 -52.61 6.59 -14.62
N VAL A 54 -53.37 6.47 -13.52
CA VAL A 54 -54.45 5.50 -13.38
C VAL A 54 -55.57 5.81 -14.38
N GLU A 55 -55.92 7.07 -14.60
CA GLU A 55 -56.90 7.44 -15.64
C GLU A 55 -56.41 7.15 -17.06
N LYS A 56 -55.13 7.42 -17.37
CA LYS A 56 -54.54 7.10 -18.68
C LYS A 56 -54.53 5.59 -18.92
N ALA A 57 -54.09 4.81 -17.93
CA ALA A 57 -54.14 3.35 -18.00
C ALA A 57 -55.59 2.85 -18.15
N GLN A 58 -56.55 3.44 -17.43
CA GLN A 58 -57.96 3.08 -17.55
C GLN A 58 -58.55 3.44 -18.93
N LYS A 59 -58.13 4.55 -19.55
CA LYS A 59 -58.51 4.91 -20.92
C LYS A 59 -57.93 3.92 -21.93
N LEU A 60 -56.66 3.53 -21.78
CA LEU A 60 -56.03 2.50 -22.62
C LEU A 60 -56.72 1.14 -22.47
N LEU A 61 -57.08 0.74 -21.25
CA LEU A 61 -57.88 -0.45 -20.98
C LEU A 61 -59.26 -0.40 -21.63
N LYS A 62 -59.95 0.74 -21.58
CA LYS A 62 -61.24 0.93 -22.27
C LYS A 62 -61.09 0.83 -23.80
N ILE A 63 -60.04 1.43 -24.36
CA ILE A 63 -59.75 1.35 -25.79
C ILE A 63 -59.44 -0.09 -26.18
N ALA A 64 -58.60 -0.79 -25.42
CA ALA A 64 -58.26 -2.19 -25.66
C ALA A 64 -59.46 -3.14 -25.50
N ASN A 65 -60.40 -2.83 -24.60
CA ASN A 65 -61.68 -3.54 -24.48
C ASN A 65 -62.64 -3.29 -25.65
N HIS A 66 -62.44 -2.23 -26.44
CA HIS A 66 -63.27 -1.93 -27.62
C HIS A 66 -62.60 -2.30 -28.94
N LEU A 67 -61.31 -2.64 -28.92
CA LEU A 67 -60.57 -3.13 -30.09
C LEU A 67 -60.75 -4.65 -30.19
N HIS A 68 -61.48 -5.08 -31.22
CA HIS A 68 -61.63 -6.48 -31.58
C HIS A 68 -60.58 -6.84 -32.64
N LEU A 69 -59.97 -8.02 -32.51
CA LEU A 69 -58.99 -8.52 -33.49
C LEU A 69 -59.63 -8.94 -34.82
N ASN A 70 -60.94 -9.22 -34.83
CA ASN A 70 -61.72 -9.61 -36.00
C ASN A 70 -63.14 -9.04 -35.95
N ASP A 71 -63.81 -8.87 -37.10
CA ASP A 71 -65.21 -8.39 -37.20
C ASP A 71 -66.24 -9.30 -36.49
N LYS A 72 -65.81 -10.50 -36.08
CA LYS A 72 -66.57 -11.38 -35.18
C LYS A 72 -66.26 -10.99 -33.74
N LYS A 73 -67.25 -10.40 -33.09
CA LYS A 73 -67.23 -9.58 -31.86
C LYS A 73 -66.68 -10.22 -30.58
N ASP A 74 -66.03 -11.37 -30.62
CA ASP A 74 -65.78 -12.20 -29.43
C ASP A 74 -64.30 -12.32 -29.01
N GLU A 75 -63.35 -11.81 -29.81
CA GLU A 75 -61.91 -11.82 -29.45
C GLU A 75 -61.40 -10.39 -29.17
N TYR A 76 -61.16 -10.09 -27.89
CA TYR A 76 -60.55 -8.84 -27.43
C TYR A 76 -59.03 -8.92 -27.54
N VAL A 77 -58.36 -7.83 -27.98
CA VAL A 77 -56.89 -7.78 -28.16
C VAL A 77 -56.10 -8.20 -26.90
N LEU A 78 -56.64 -7.93 -25.71
CA LEU A 78 -55.98 -8.24 -24.44
C LEU A 78 -56.73 -9.29 -23.60
N ASP A 79 -57.84 -9.86 -24.11
CA ASP A 79 -58.68 -10.85 -23.41
C ASP A 79 -59.22 -10.43 -22.03
N ILE A 80 -59.21 -9.13 -21.73
CA ILE A 80 -59.58 -8.55 -20.43
C ILE A 80 -61.10 -8.58 -20.21
N GLY A 81 -61.89 -8.61 -21.30
CA GLY A 81 -63.35 -8.63 -21.25
C GLY A 81 -63.92 -9.82 -20.46
N ALA A 82 -63.30 -11.00 -20.57
CA ALA A 82 -63.72 -12.21 -19.85
C ALA A 82 -63.43 -12.15 -18.34
N MET A 83 -62.38 -11.42 -17.93
CA MET A 83 -61.99 -11.26 -16.52
C MET A 83 -62.84 -10.21 -15.77
N CYS A 84 -63.60 -9.39 -16.50
CA CYS A 84 -64.49 -8.36 -15.94
C CYS A 84 -65.95 -8.84 -15.80
N ALA A 85 -66.18 -10.13 -15.53
CA ALA A 85 -67.53 -10.73 -15.42
C ALA A 85 -68.38 -10.23 -14.24
N VAL A 86 -67.84 -9.38 -13.36
CA VAL A 86 -68.57 -8.84 -12.20
C VAL A 86 -69.19 -7.49 -12.59
N ASN A 87 -70.50 -7.50 -12.80
CA ASN A 87 -71.30 -6.29 -13.05
C ASN A 87 -71.44 -5.44 -11.77
N LEU A 88 -70.38 -4.70 -11.44
CA LEU A 88 -70.41 -3.73 -10.34
C LEU A 88 -71.15 -2.45 -10.77
N SER A 89 -72.04 -1.97 -9.90
CA SER A 89 -72.67 -0.66 -10.06
C SER A 89 -71.64 0.47 -10.06
N TYR A 90 -72.02 1.65 -10.56
CA TYR A 90 -71.10 2.80 -10.66
C TYR A 90 -70.53 3.22 -9.28
N SER A 91 -71.36 3.18 -8.24
CA SER A 91 -70.97 3.45 -6.86
C SER A 91 -70.00 2.40 -6.32
N GLU A 92 -70.25 1.12 -6.58
CA GLU A 92 -69.38 0.02 -6.15
C GLU A 92 -68.03 0.05 -6.84
N ARG A 93 -67.97 0.38 -8.14
CA ARG A 93 -66.70 0.59 -8.86
C ARG A 93 -65.88 1.74 -8.29
N GLY A 94 -66.55 2.82 -7.90
CA GLY A 94 -65.91 3.97 -7.26
C GLY A 94 -65.40 3.63 -5.85
N ALA A 95 -66.11 2.78 -5.11
CA ALA A 95 -65.71 2.34 -3.77
C ALA A 95 -64.53 1.35 -3.83
N THR A 96 -64.61 0.33 -4.68
CA THR A 96 -63.53 -0.66 -4.84
C THR A 96 -62.24 -0.02 -5.33
N ARG A 97 -62.31 0.89 -6.32
CA ARG A 97 -61.13 1.62 -6.79
C ARG A 97 -60.46 2.43 -5.68
N ARG A 98 -61.23 3.14 -4.87
CA ARG A 98 -60.69 3.94 -3.75
C ARG A 98 -60.04 3.03 -2.70
N GLN A 99 -60.67 1.91 -2.37
CA GLN A 99 -60.13 0.93 -1.44
C GLN A 99 -58.82 0.33 -1.96
N LEU A 100 -58.77 -0.05 -3.23
CA LEU A 100 -57.60 -0.68 -3.84
C LEU A 100 -56.41 0.28 -3.93
N ILE A 101 -56.65 1.55 -4.24
CA ILE A 101 -55.63 2.60 -4.20
C ILE A 101 -55.11 2.78 -2.76
N LYS A 102 -56.00 2.81 -1.78
CA LYS A 102 -55.65 2.95 -0.36
C LYS A 102 -54.79 1.77 0.11
N ASP A 103 -55.17 0.54 -0.22
CA ASP A 103 -54.43 -0.67 0.14
C ASP A 103 -53.05 -0.72 -0.53
N ILE A 104 -52.94 -0.28 -1.79
CA ILE A 104 -51.65 -0.16 -2.49
C ILE A 104 -50.76 0.88 -1.82
N GLN A 105 -51.32 2.06 -1.48
CA GLN A 105 -50.58 3.11 -0.79
C GLN A 105 -50.12 2.67 0.61
N GLU A 106 -50.97 1.98 1.37
CA GLU A 106 -50.63 1.44 2.69
C GLU A 106 -49.50 0.40 2.58
N LYS A 107 -49.58 -0.54 1.64
CA LYS A 107 -48.54 -1.57 1.45
C LYS A 107 -47.20 -1.01 0.92
N LEU A 108 -47.23 0.05 0.10
CA LEU A 108 -46.01 0.67 -0.43
C LEU A 108 -45.43 1.77 0.48
N SER A 109 -46.20 2.25 1.46
CA SER A 109 -45.74 3.26 2.42
C SER A 109 -44.46 2.90 3.17
N PRO A 110 -44.25 1.65 3.67
CA PRO A 110 -43.05 1.32 4.44
C PRO A 110 -41.79 1.35 3.55
N ILE A 111 -41.93 0.98 2.27
CA ILE A 111 -40.84 1.00 1.29
C ILE A 111 -40.43 2.45 1.00
N ARG A 112 -41.41 3.34 0.83
CA ARG A 112 -41.17 4.79 0.64
C ARG A 112 -40.50 5.38 1.87
N ASP A 113 -41.00 5.09 3.06
CA ASP A 113 -40.49 5.66 4.31
C ASP A 113 -39.07 5.15 4.60
N PHE A 114 -38.78 3.88 4.28
CA PHE A 114 -37.43 3.34 4.30
C PHE A 114 -36.50 4.06 3.31
N GLY A 115 -36.95 4.30 2.08
CA GLY A 115 -36.19 5.05 1.08
C GLY A 115 -35.91 6.51 1.49
N GLN A 116 -36.83 7.15 2.21
CA GLN A 116 -36.63 8.50 2.77
C GLN A 116 -35.61 8.49 3.92
N LYS A 117 -35.74 7.54 4.87
CA LYS A 117 -34.78 7.37 5.97
C LYS A 117 -33.36 7.10 5.48
N LEU A 118 -33.22 6.26 4.46
CA LEU A 118 -31.91 5.92 3.89
C LEU A 118 -31.23 7.14 3.27
N ARG A 119 -31.99 8.10 2.73
CA ARG A 119 -31.47 9.38 2.23
C ARG A 119 -31.09 10.37 3.33
N SER A 120 -31.84 10.41 4.43
CA SER A 120 -31.52 11.32 5.54
C SER A 120 -30.30 10.84 6.32
N GLU A 121 -30.16 9.52 6.52
CA GLU A 121 -29.06 8.96 7.30
C GLU A 121 -27.78 8.80 6.46
N LEU A 122 -27.90 8.53 5.17
CA LEU A 122 -26.75 8.27 4.28
C LEU A 122 -26.75 9.17 3.03
N PRO A 123 -26.78 10.50 3.18
CA PRO A 123 -26.84 11.43 2.04
C PRO A 123 -25.57 11.36 1.17
N GLU A 124 -24.41 11.14 1.78
CA GLU A 124 -23.11 11.06 1.09
C GLU A 124 -23.01 9.83 0.19
N LEU A 125 -23.60 8.71 0.60
CA LEU A 125 -23.59 7.47 -0.17
C LEU A 125 -24.45 7.57 -1.42
N LEU A 126 -25.58 8.28 -1.38
CA LEU A 126 -26.51 8.39 -2.51
C LEU A 126 -26.25 9.62 -3.42
N ASN A 127 -25.39 10.54 -2.99
CA ASN A 127 -24.95 11.65 -3.83
C ASN A 127 -24.01 11.14 -4.94
N GLU A 128 -24.43 11.28 -6.20
CA GLU A 128 -23.63 10.94 -7.39
C GLU A 128 -22.32 11.76 -7.48
N LYS A 129 -22.26 12.90 -6.79
CA LYS A 129 -21.16 13.87 -6.87
C LYS A 129 -19.92 13.51 -6.03
N LEU A 130 -20.02 12.57 -5.09
CA LEU A 130 -18.89 12.12 -4.28
C LEU A 130 -18.58 10.66 -4.62
N ASP A 131 -17.83 10.41 -5.69
CA ASP A 131 -17.24 9.09 -5.87
C ASP A 131 -16.14 8.93 -4.80
N PRO A 132 -16.29 8.00 -3.84
CA PRO A 132 -15.32 7.79 -2.76
C PRO A 132 -13.90 7.49 -3.29
N ARG A 133 -13.77 7.06 -4.56
CA ARG A 133 -12.48 6.89 -5.22
C ARG A 133 -11.68 8.19 -5.35
N PHE A 134 -12.33 9.32 -5.60
CA PHE A 134 -11.63 10.62 -5.69
C PHE A 134 -11.09 11.06 -4.33
N LEU A 135 -11.87 10.87 -3.26
CA LEU A 135 -11.43 11.17 -1.91
C LEU A 135 -10.21 10.31 -1.51
N ILE A 136 -10.22 9.02 -1.87
CA ILE A 136 -9.07 8.13 -1.65
C ILE A 136 -7.83 8.63 -2.40
N ILE A 137 -7.98 9.03 -3.66
CA ILE A 137 -6.87 9.56 -4.47
C ILE A 137 -6.32 10.85 -3.86
N GLU A 138 -7.18 11.75 -3.39
CA GLU A 138 -6.78 13.00 -2.75
C GLU A 138 -6.03 12.75 -1.43
N LEU A 139 -6.54 11.84 -0.60
CA LEU A 139 -5.89 11.44 0.66
C LEU A 139 -4.53 10.78 0.41
N GLU A 140 -4.41 9.92 -0.60
CA GLU A 140 -3.13 9.32 -0.99
C GLU A 140 -2.15 10.37 -1.53
N LYS A 141 -2.62 11.35 -2.30
CA LYS A 141 -1.78 12.48 -2.75
C LYS A 141 -1.26 13.29 -1.56
N ARG A 142 -2.12 13.59 -0.58
CA ARG A 142 -1.76 14.31 0.64
C ARG A 142 -0.78 13.50 1.50
N ARG A 143 -0.99 12.19 1.60
CA ARG A 143 -0.09 11.26 2.30
C ARG A 143 1.31 11.28 1.69
N ARG A 144 1.43 11.21 0.36
CA ARG A 144 2.74 11.27 -0.34
C ARG A 144 3.45 12.60 -0.08
N SER A 145 2.75 13.72 -0.23
CA SER A 145 3.32 15.05 0.06
C SER A 145 3.81 15.18 1.51
N ASN A 146 3.06 14.63 2.47
CA ASN A 146 3.49 14.63 3.87
C ASN A 146 4.73 13.76 4.10
N LEU A 147 4.85 12.62 3.43
CA LEU A 147 6.04 11.77 3.51
C LEU A 147 7.28 12.48 2.94
N GLU A 148 7.15 13.17 1.82
CA GLU A 148 8.23 13.99 1.23
C GLU A 148 8.71 15.05 2.22
N LYS A 149 7.80 15.79 2.85
CA LYS A 149 8.14 16.78 3.88
C LYS A 149 8.84 16.15 5.09
N ILE A 150 8.41 14.97 5.52
CA ILE A 150 9.06 14.26 6.63
C ILE A 150 10.49 13.88 6.27
N VAL A 151 10.73 13.40 5.04
CA VAL A 151 12.07 13.09 4.56
C VAL A 151 12.93 14.35 4.53
N GLU A 152 12.41 15.45 4.00
CA GLU A 152 13.10 16.74 3.97
C GLU A 152 13.46 17.23 5.38
N PHE A 153 12.53 17.19 6.34
CA PHE A 153 12.81 17.58 7.72
C PHE A 153 13.83 16.66 8.40
N ARG A 154 13.82 15.35 8.11
CA ARG A 154 14.84 14.42 8.63
C ARG A 154 16.21 14.72 8.05
N GLN A 155 16.31 14.98 6.74
CA GLN A 155 17.55 15.37 6.10
C GLN A 155 18.09 16.68 6.69
N ARG A 156 17.23 17.69 6.85
CA ARG A 156 17.58 18.96 7.49
C ARG A 156 18.07 18.77 8.92
N LYS A 157 17.39 17.93 9.71
CA LYS A 157 17.81 17.58 11.07
C LYS A 157 19.20 16.93 11.09
N CYS A 158 19.44 15.93 10.23
CA CYS A 158 20.75 15.27 10.14
C CYS A 158 21.85 16.25 9.74
N HIS A 159 21.56 17.15 8.79
CA HIS A 159 22.49 18.18 8.37
C HIS A 159 22.84 19.14 9.53
N LEU A 160 21.84 19.62 10.27
CA LEU A 160 22.06 20.49 11.43
C LEU A 160 22.80 19.77 12.55
N LEU A 161 22.51 18.48 12.80
CA LEU A 161 23.26 17.67 13.76
C LEU A 161 24.71 17.51 13.34
N LYS A 162 24.99 17.30 12.05
CA LYS A 162 26.34 17.26 11.52
C LYS A 162 27.05 18.60 11.73
N MET A 163 26.43 19.72 11.35
CA MET A 163 27.00 21.04 11.59
C MET A 163 27.25 21.33 13.07
N ALA A 164 26.33 20.92 13.96
CA ALA A 164 26.50 21.09 15.40
C ALA A 164 27.64 20.21 15.95
N ALA A 165 27.79 18.99 15.44
CA ALA A 165 28.91 18.11 15.77
C ALA A 165 30.24 18.70 15.28
N ASP A 166 30.29 19.20 14.05
CA ASP A 166 31.45 19.87 13.47
C ASP A 166 31.82 21.14 14.27
N LEU A 167 30.82 21.89 14.73
CA LEU A 167 31.03 23.11 15.53
C LEU A 167 31.47 22.81 16.97
N LYS A 168 30.97 21.71 17.56
CA LYS A 168 31.34 21.27 18.92
C LYS A 168 32.70 20.56 18.97
N MET A 169 33.00 19.72 17.99
CA MET A 169 34.28 19.00 17.89
C MET A 169 35.36 19.86 17.23
N GLY A 170 34.97 20.88 16.46
CA GLY A 170 35.89 21.76 15.74
C GLY A 170 36.84 20.99 14.80
N PRO A 171 37.96 21.60 14.39
CA PRO A 171 39.06 20.89 13.72
C PRO A 171 39.81 19.94 14.67
N TYR A 172 39.42 19.84 15.96
CA TYR A 172 40.19 19.12 16.97
C TYR A 172 40.27 17.62 16.67
N LEU A 173 39.15 16.99 16.31
CA LEU A 173 39.12 15.57 15.97
C LEU A 173 39.90 15.26 14.68
N GLY A 174 39.81 16.15 13.67
CA GLY A 174 40.58 16.03 12.43
C GLY A 174 42.08 16.14 12.69
N ASN A 175 42.49 17.15 13.45
CA ASN A 175 43.87 17.38 13.83
C ASN A 175 44.42 16.26 14.72
N GLU A 176 43.60 15.70 15.62
CA GLU A 176 44.00 14.58 16.49
C GLU A 176 44.19 13.28 15.70
N LEU A 177 43.30 12.99 14.75
CA LEU A 177 43.46 11.86 13.83
C LEU A 177 44.70 12.02 12.95
N GLU A 178 44.95 13.24 12.45
CA GLU A 178 46.16 13.54 11.67
C GLU A 178 47.43 13.37 12.53
N LEU A 179 47.41 13.84 13.78
CA LEU A 179 48.51 13.64 14.73
C LEU A 179 48.77 12.15 15.01
N LEU A 180 47.73 11.35 15.19
CA LEU A 180 47.84 9.90 15.38
C LEU A 180 48.41 9.20 14.14
N LEU A 181 47.94 9.58 12.95
CA LEU A 181 48.44 9.05 11.68
C LEU A 181 49.92 9.39 11.47
N MET A 182 50.32 10.63 11.75
CA MET A 182 51.72 11.05 11.66
C MET A 182 52.60 10.32 12.68
N ARG A 183 52.12 10.06 13.90
CA ARG A 183 52.83 9.24 14.90
C ARG A 183 53.01 7.81 14.43
N ALA A 184 51.97 7.17 13.91
CA ALA A 184 52.04 5.81 13.38
C ALA A 184 53.03 5.71 12.21
N ASN A 185 52.99 6.66 11.28
CA ASN A 185 53.92 6.71 10.14
C ASN A 185 55.38 6.90 10.59
N ARG A 186 55.61 7.76 11.58
CA ARG A 186 56.94 7.96 12.18
C ARG A 186 57.45 6.66 12.79
N ASP A 187 56.62 5.94 13.53
CA ASP A 187 57.03 4.71 14.20
C ASP A 187 57.27 3.58 13.19
N LEU A 188 56.49 3.52 12.11
CA LEU A 188 56.74 2.64 10.96
C LEU A 188 58.08 2.96 10.27
N LEU A 189 58.38 4.24 10.04
CA LEU A 189 59.65 4.67 9.45
C LEU A 189 60.84 4.30 10.35
N LYS A 190 60.73 4.51 11.67
CA LYS A 190 61.75 4.06 12.62
C LYS A 190 61.98 2.56 12.53
N ALA A 191 60.90 1.77 12.49
CA ALA A 191 61.00 0.32 12.35
C ALA A 191 61.67 -0.09 11.03
N LYS A 192 61.34 0.57 9.91
CA LYS A 192 61.99 0.32 8.61
C LYS A 192 63.48 0.66 8.64
N VAL A 193 63.86 1.79 9.20
CA VAL A 193 65.28 2.20 9.32
C VAL A 193 66.05 1.21 10.18
N LEU A 194 65.50 0.82 11.34
CA LEU A 194 66.11 -0.20 12.20
C LEU A 194 66.23 -1.54 11.48
N HIS A 195 65.19 -1.95 10.76
CA HIS A 195 65.20 -3.19 9.99
C HIS A 195 66.28 -3.18 8.91
N SER A 196 66.38 -2.10 8.12
CA SER A 196 67.43 -1.93 7.12
C SER A 196 68.83 -1.89 7.75
N TYR A 197 68.98 -1.23 8.89
CA TYR A 197 70.24 -1.23 9.65
C TYR A 197 70.65 -2.64 10.06
N PHE A 198 69.74 -3.41 10.66
CA PHE A 198 70.03 -4.78 11.09
C PHE A 198 70.32 -5.71 9.93
N ILE A 199 69.60 -5.59 8.80
CA ILE A 199 69.92 -6.35 7.58
C ILE A 199 71.34 -6.02 7.13
N ASN A 200 71.70 -4.74 7.07
CA ASN A 200 73.02 -4.33 6.61
C ASN A 200 74.13 -4.81 7.56
N GLU A 201 73.95 -4.69 8.88
CA GLU A 201 74.88 -5.24 9.87
C GLU A 201 75.01 -6.76 9.77
N LEU A 202 73.91 -7.49 9.59
CA LEU A 202 73.94 -8.95 9.42
C LEU A 202 74.70 -9.35 8.15
N LEU A 203 74.43 -8.70 7.02
CA LEU A 203 75.10 -8.99 5.76
C LEU A 203 76.60 -8.65 5.84
N THR A 204 76.94 -7.47 6.32
CA THR A 204 78.35 -7.04 6.45
C THR A 204 79.13 -7.92 7.43
N ARG A 205 78.60 -8.20 8.63
CA ARG A 205 79.28 -9.09 9.58
C ARG A 205 79.38 -10.51 9.04
N SER A 206 78.34 -11.02 8.39
CA SER A 206 78.37 -12.35 7.76
C SER A 206 79.45 -12.42 6.68
N GLU A 207 79.55 -11.43 5.81
CA GLU A 207 80.54 -11.39 4.74
C GLU A 207 81.98 -11.29 5.30
N HIS A 208 82.22 -10.41 6.26
CA HIS A 208 83.52 -10.29 6.92
C HIS A 208 83.89 -11.58 7.67
N SER A 209 82.94 -12.18 8.40
CA SER A 209 83.17 -13.43 9.11
C SER A 209 83.47 -14.60 8.17
N LEU A 210 82.78 -14.69 7.03
CA LEU A 210 83.01 -15.72 6.02
C LEU A 210 84.38 -15.58 5.36
N LYS A 211 84.79 -14.34 5.05
CA LYS A 211 86.15 -14.06 4.54
C LYS A 211 87.22 -14.46 5.55
N SER A 212 87.06 -14.11 6.83
CA SER A 212 88.00 -14.52 7.87
C SER A 212 88.07 -16.03 8.07
N ILE A 213 86.95 -16.76 7.95
CA ILE A 213 86.96 -18.23 8.00
C ILE A 213 87.73 -18.80 6.82
N GLN A 214 87.50 -18.31 5.60
CA GLN A 214 88.21 -18.76 4.40
C GLN A 214 89.72 -18.48 4.45
N GLU A 215 90.14 -17.34 5.01
CA GLU A 215 91.56 -17.03 5.23
C GLU A 215 92.21 -18.03 6.21
N VAL A 216 91.54 -18.33 7.32
CA VAL A 216 92.00 -19.32 8.30
C VAL A 216 92.08 -20.72 7.69
N GLU A 217 91.06 -21.13 6.93
CA GLU A 217 91.06 -22.40 6.18
C GLU A 217 92.22 -22.44 5.17
N GLY A 218 92.51 -21.33 4.49
CA GLY A 218 93.67 -21.17 3.63
C GLY A 218 94.98 -21.43 4.36
N TYR A 219 95.20 -20.79 5.52
CA TYR A 219 96.37 -21.02 6.35
C TYR A 219 96.47 -22.47 6.84
N ILE A 220 95.35 -23.08 7.26
CA ILE A 220 95.33 -24.49 7.66
C ILE A 220 95.75 -25.39 6.49
N ASN A 221 95.17 -25.18 5.30
CA ASN A 221 95.51 -25.96 4.11
C ASN A 221 96.98 -25.79 3.69
N ASP A 222 97.52 -24.59 3.79
CA ASP A 222 98.93 -24.33 3.50
C ASP A 222 99.85 -25.01 4.52
N THR A 223 99.50 -24.99 5.82
CA THR A 223 100.25 -25.73 6.84
C THR A 223 100.16 -27.24 6.65
N LEU A 224 98.99 -27.78 6.29
CA LEU A 224 98.82 -29.19 5.99
C LEU A 224 99.65 -29.61 4.78
N ARG A 225 99.69 -28.80 3.72
CA ARG A 225 100.56 -29.04 2.55
C ARG A 225 102.04 -28.95 2.87
N GLN A 226 102.46 -28.05 3.77
CA GLN A 226 103.84 -28.01 4.25
C GLN A 226 104.18 -29.25 5.10
N VAL A 227 103.23 -29.77 5.88
CA VAL A 227 103.40 -31.03 6.63
C VAL A 227 103.49 -32.21 5.67
N GLU A 228 102.66 -32.26 4.62
CA GLU A 228 102.71 -33.30 3.59
C GLU A 228 103.97 -33.22 2.73
N GLY A 229 104.45 -32.02 2.38
CA GLY A 229 105.69 -31.81 1.61
C GLY A 229 106.98 -31.99 2.42
N ASN A 230 106.91 -32.00 3.75
CA ASN A 230 108.02 -32.34 4.64
C ASN A 230 108.08 -33.86 4.94
N VAL A 231 107.20 -34.66 4.33
CA VAL A 231 107.21 -36.13 4.36
C VAL A 231 107.41 -36.65 2.93
N ILE A 232 108.70 -36.73 2.54
CA ILE A 232 109.28 -37.41 1.35
C ILE A 232 109.20 -36.66 0.02
#